data_AF-A0A524KSH2-F1
#
_entry.id   AF-A0A524KSH2-F1
#
_cell.length_a   1.000
_cell.length_b   1.000
_cell.length_c   1.000
_cell.angle_alpha   90.00
_cell.angle_beta   90.00
_cell.angle_gamma   90.00
#
_symmetry.space_group_name_H-M   'P 1'
#
loop_
_entity.id
_entity.type
_entity.pdbx_description
1 polymer ?
#
loop_
_entity_poly.entity_id
_entity_poly.type
_entity_poly.pdbx_seq_one_letter_code
_entity_poly.pdbx_strand_id
1 'polypeptide(L)' 'MHINPKEGHPDMDYAEHLGTYNLFCKLTLWIVISVAVLMALMGYFLT' A
#
# COMPACT_ATOMS: atom_id res chain seq x y z
N MET A 1 -9.89 2.17 -4.82
CA MET A 1 -10.54 3.48 -4.62
C MET A 1 -10.54 4.19 -5.96
N HIS A 2 -11.71 4.50 -6.54
CA HIS A 2 -11.80 5.28 -7.77
C HIS A 2 -11.80 6.76 -7.36
N ILE A 3 -10.61 7.35 -7.25
CA ILE A 3 -10.46 8.80 -7.05
C ILE A 3 -10.42 9.40 -8.45
N ASN A 4 -11.44 10.18 -8.81
CA ASN A 4 -11.45 10.97 -10.03
C ASN A 4 -11.04 12.40 -9.68
N PRO A 5 -9.82 12.85 -10.02
CA PRO A 5 -9.36 14.21 -9.74
C PRO A 5 -10.29 15.30 -10.32
N LYS A 6 -11.09 14.98 -11.34
CA LYS A 6 -12.03 15.91 -11.98
C LYS A 6 -13.26 16.23 -11.12
N GLU A 7 -13.55 15.40 -10.12
CA GLU A 7 -14.64 15.62 -9.15
C GLU A 7 -14.14 16.35 -7.88
N GLY A 8 -12.84 16.69 -7.87
CA GLY A 8 -12.13 17.30 -6.77
C GLY A 8 -12.10 18.82 -6.78
N HIS A 9 -11.54 19.42 -5.73
CA HIS A 9 -11.32 20.87 -5.69
C HIS A 9 -10.21 21.24 -6.68
N PRO A 10 -10.41 22.21 -7.59
CA PRO A 10 -9.48 22.50 -8.69
C PRO A 10 -8.09 22.95 -8.23
N ASP A 11 -7.98 23.51 -7.03
CA ASP A 11 -6.70 23.96 -6.45
C ASP A 11 -5.91 22.84 -5.74
N MET A 12 -6.42 21.61 -5.69
CA MET A 12 -5.78 20.48 -5.02
C MET A 12 -4.83 19.74 -5.96
N ASP A 13 -3.56 19.54 -5.55
CA ASP A 13 -2.60 18.74 -6.30
C ASP A 13 -2.86 17.24 -6.12
N TYR A 14 -3.74 16.70 -6.96
CA TYR A 14 -4.06 15.28 -6.97
C TYR A 14 -2.89 14.39 -7.42
N ALA A 15 -1.89 14.93 -8.14
CA ALA A 15 -0.79 14.11 -8.63
C ALA A 15 0.09 13.62 -7.47
N GLU A 16 0.42 14.50 -6.52
CA GLU A 16 1.18 14.13 -5.33
C GLU A 16 0.42 13.16 -4.42
N HIS A 17 -0.89 13.40 -4.21
CA HIS A 17 -1.73 12.54 -3.40
C HIS A 17 -1.87 11.12 -3.97
N LEU A 18 -2.08 10.99 -5.27
CA LEU A 18 -2.17 9.69 -5.94
C LEU A 18 -0.82 8.96 -5.91
N GLY A 19 0.29 9.68 -6.10
CA GLY A 19 1.64 9.12 -5.99
C GLY A 19 1.93 8.53 -4.61
N THR A 20 1.66 9.30 -3.56
CA THR A 20 1.85 8.88 -2.17
C THR A 20 0.94 7.70 -1.81
N TYR A 21 -0.32 7.73 -2.23
CA TYR A 21 -1.26 6.63 -2.00
C TYR A 21 -0.81 5.34 -2.67
N ASN A 22 -0.34 5.40 -3.92
CA ASN A 22 0.18 4.24 -4.63
C ASN A 22 1.43 3.67 -3.94
N LEU A 23 2.34 4.53 -3.49
CA LEU A 23 3.51 4.11 -2.73
C LEU A 23 3.10 3.42 -1.42
N PHE A 24 2.17 4.02 -0.68
CA PHE A 24 1.63 3.44 0.55
C PHE A 24 1.04 2.05 0.30
N CYS A 25 0.16 1.89 -0.69
CA CYS A 25 -0.43 0.59 -1.01
C CYS A 25 0.62 -0.47 -1.37
N LYS A 26 1.65 -0.11 -2.15
CA LYS A 26 2.74 -1.03 -2.49
C LYS A 26 3.52 -1.44 -1.25
N LEU A 27 3.88 -0.50 -0.38
CA LEU A 27 4.60 -0.79 0.86
C LEU A 27 3.77 -1.69 1.79
N THR A 28 2.49 -1.38 1.97
CA THR A 28 1.58 -2.22 2.78
C THR A 28 1.52 -3.64 2.25
N LEU A 29 1.38 -3.83 0.94
CA LEU A 29 1.36 -5.16 0.32
C LEU A 29 2.65 -5.93 0.62
N TRP A 30 3.81 -5.32 0.43
CA TRP A 30 5.10 -5.97 0.68
C TRP A 30 5.32 -6.29 2.16
N ILE A 31 4.87 -5.42 3.06
CA ILE A 31 4.94 -5.66 4.51
C ILE A 31 4.06 -6.86 4.88
N VAL A 32 2.82 -6.92 4.40
CA VAL A 32 1.91 -8.04 4.68
C VAL A 32 2.47 -9.35 4.17
N ILE A 33 2.99 -9.38 2.93
CA ILE A 33 3.66 -10.56 2.36
C ILE A 33 4.86 -10.96 3.23
N SER A 34 5.70 -10.00 3.63
CA SER A 34 6.89 -10.28 4.44
C SER A 34 6.52 -10.88 5.81
N VAL A 35 5.49 -10.36 6.46
CA VAL A 35 5.00 -10.89 7.75
C VAL A 35 4.45 -12.31 7.57
N ALA A 36 3.67 -12.56 6.50
CA ALA A 36 3.14 -13.89 6.22
C ALA A 36 4.27 -14.91 5.96
N VAL A 37 5.30 -14.54 5.19
CA VAL A 37 6.48 -15.37 4.97
C VAL A 37 7.23 -15.63 6.26
N LEU A 38 7.45 -14.60 7.09
CA LEU A 38 8.12 -14.75 8.39
C LEU A 38 7.37 -15.72 9.31
N MET A 39 6.03 -15.60 9.38
CA MET A 39 5.19 -16.53 10.14
C MET A 39 5.31 -17.97 9.61
N ALA A 40 5.32 -18.17 8.30
CA ALA A 40 5.48 -19.50 7.70
C ALA A 40 6.85 -20.11 7.99
N LEU A 41 7.92 -19.32 7.90
CA LEU A 41 9.27 -19.75 8.25
C LEU A 41 9.37 -20.10 9.74
N MET A 42 8.78 -19.28 10.62
CA MET A 42 8.72 -19.60 12.04
C MET A 42 8.00 -20.93 12.29
N GLY A 43 6.86 -21.14 11.63
CA GLY A 43 6.12 -22.40 11.71
C GLY A 43 6.93 -23.61 11.23
N TYR A 44 7.75 -23.45 10.20
CA TYR A 44 8.60 -24.55 9.70
C TYR A 44 9.82 -24.82 10.58
N PHE A 45 10.49 -23.78 11.09
CA PHE A 45 11.76 -23.92 11.81
C PHE A 45 11.63 -24.05 13.33
N LEU A 46 10.54 -23.57 13.94
CA LEU A 46 10.34 -23.58 15.39
C LEU A 46 9.25 -24.56 15.87
N THR A 47 8.64 -25.32 14.95
CA THR A 47 7.77 -26.46 15.29
C THR A 47 8.58 -27.75 15.22
#